data_AF-A0A438C4L1-F1
#
_entry.id   AF-A0A438C4L1-F1
#
_cell.length_a   1.000
_cell.length_b   1.000
_cell.length_c   1.000
_cell.angle_alpha   90.00
_cell.angle_beta   90.00
_cell.angle_gamma   90.00
#
_symmetry.space_group_name_H-M   'P 1'
#
loop_
_entity.id
_entity.type
_entity.pdbx_description
1 polymer ?
#
loop_
_entity_poly.entity_id
_entity_poly.type
_entity_poly.pdbx_seq_one_letter_code
_entity_poly.pdbx_strand_id
1 'polypeptide(L)'
;MHPPCMSALMYSATYRAASDPTTYCATSTYFPWDGKTNGLKRQISNFSAKENEKFYECWERYMEAINACPHHGFDTWLLVSYFYDGMSSSMKQLLETMCEETS
;
A
#
# COMPACT_ATOMS: atom_id res chain seq x y z
N MET A 1 -16.61 -6.45 8.04
CA MET A 1 -16.20 -5.67 9.23
C MET A 1 -14.87 -5.05 8.90
N HIS A 2 -14.80 -3.73 8.75
CA HIS A 2 -13.58 -3.00 8.44
C HIS A 2 -12.86 -2.75 9.77
N PRO A 3 -11.57 -3.11 9.95
CA PRO A 3 -10.86 -2.78 11.18
C PRO A 3 -10.76 -1.26 11.31
N PRO A 4 -11.22 -0.66 12.43
CA PRO A 4 -11.23 0.80 12.63
C PRO A 4 -9.83 1.45 12.54
N CYS A 5 -8.78 0.66 12.70
CA CYS A 5 -7.40 1.13 12.59
C CYS A 5 -6.95 1.43 11.14
N MET A 6 -7.47 0.68 10.16
CA MET A 6 -7.11 0.85 8.75
C MET A 6 -7.69 2.15 8.17
N SER A 7 -8.84 2.59 8.69
CA SER A 7 -9.39 3.91 8.36
C SER A 7 -8.48 5.04 8.83
N ALA A 8 -7.89 4.97 10.03
CA ALA A 8 -7.01 6.04 10.52
C ALA A 8 -5.77 6.23 9.64
N LEU A 9 -5.17 5.13 9.15
CA LEU A 9 -4.10 5.19 8.14
C LEU A 9 -4.57 5.85 6.84
N MET A 10 -5.72 5.44 6.30
CA MET A 10 -6.28 6.04 5.07
C MET A 10 -6.68 7.52 5.23
N TYR A 11 -7.04 7.97 6.44
CA TYR A 11 -7.41 9.35 6.74
C TYR A 11 -6.23 10.22 7.23
N SER A 12 -5.06 9.62 7.45
CA SER A 12 -3.85 10.37 7.79
C SER A 12 -3.46 11.32 6.65
N ALA A 13 -2.99 12.52 7.00
CA ALA A 13 -2.56 13.53 6.02
C ALA A 13 -1.44 13.01 5.11
N THR A 14 -0.61 12.09 5.62
CA THR A 14 0.47 11.42 4.90
C THR A 14 -0.06 10.48 3.82
N TYR A 15 -1.07 9.65 4.12
CA TYR A 15 -1.71 8.82 3.10
C TYR A 15 -2.45 9.66 2.05
N ARG A 16 -3.19 10.70 2.48
CA ARG A 16 -3.94 11.57 1.58
C ARG A 16 -3.02 12.34 0.61
N ALA A 17 -1.85 12.79 1.06
CA ALA A 17 -0.84 13.40 0.19
C ALA A 17 -0.18 12.38 -0.76
N ALA A 18 0.07 11.15 -0.29
CA ALA A 18 0.65 10.09 -1.10
C ALA A 18 -0.34 9.47 -2.12
N SER A 19 -1.64 9.69 -1.95
CA SER A 19 -2.72 9.17 -2.82
C SER A 19 -3.38 10.23 -3.69
N ASP A 20 -2.88 11.48 -3.70
CA ASP A 20 -3.45 12.60 -4.45
C ASP A 20 -3.37 12.39 -5.99
N PRO A 21 -4.54 12.30 -6.68
CA PRO A 21 -4.63 12.17 -8.14
C PRO A 21 -3.96 13.18 -9.00
N THR A 22 -3.78 14.36 -8.47
CA THR A 22 -3.34 15.47 -9.28
C THR A 22 -1.86 15.34 -9.66
N THR A 23 -1.10 14.45 -9.00
CA THR A 23 0.30 14.14 -9.37
C THR A 23 0.43 12.99 -10.40
N TYR A 24 -0.57 12.10 -10.52
CA TYR A 24 -0.48 10.90 -11.37
C TYR A 24 -1.24 10.97 -12.71
N CYS A 25 -1.97 12.05 -12.98
CA CYS A 25 -2.85 12.16 -14.16
C CYS A 25 -2.18 12.70 -15.44
N ALA A 26 -0.87 12.56 -15.60
CA ALA A 26 -0.20 12.91 -16.85
C ALA A 26 0.30 11.64 -17.58
N THR A 27 -0.41 11.29 -18.66
CA THR A 27 0.01 10.51 -19.83
C THR A 27 -0.48 9.05 -19.99
N SER A 28 -1.28 8.89 -21.06
CA SER A 28 -1.27 7.80 -22.04
C SER A 28 -2.25 6.62 -21.87
N THR A 29 -3.21 6.55 -22.79
CA THR A 29 -4.33 5.58 -22.88
C THR A 29 -4.02 4.32 -23.73
N TYR A 30 -2.76 3.89 -23.83
CA TYR A 30 -2.45 2.63 -24.52
C TYR A 30 -1.20 1.96 -23.92
N PHE A 31 -1.40 1.11 -22.90
CA PHE A 31 -0.34 0.29 -22.34
C PHE A 31 -0.58 -1.19 -22.70
N PRO A 32 0.35 -1.85 -23.42
CA PRO A 32 0.22 -3.28 -23.70
C PRO A 32 0.26 -4.03 -22.37
N TRP A 33 -0.78 -4.85 -22.13
CA TRP A 33 -0.87 -5.78 -21.00
C TRP A 33 0.17 -6.90 -21.19
N ASP A 34 1.44 -6.56 -21.02
CA ASP A 34 2.56 -7.46 -21.18
C ASP A 34 2.82 -8.25 -19.88
N GLY A 35 3.61 -9.32 -19.97
CA GLY A 35 4.00 -10.13 -18.81
C GLY A 35 4.71 -9.33 -17.71
N LYS A 36 5.29 -8.17 -18.06
CA LYS A 36 5.95 -7.25 -17.11
C LYS A 36 4.93 -6.62 -16.15
N THR A 37 3.79 -6.18 -16.66
CA THR A 37 2.68 -5.68 -15.85
C THR A 37 2.16 -6.74 -14.87
N ASN A 38 2.03 -7.99 -15.32
CA ASN A 38 1.60 -9.09 -14.44
C ASN A 38 2.63 -9.43 -13.34
N GLY A 39 3.92 -9.31 -13.65
CA GLY A 39 4.99 -9.48 -12.66
C GLY A 39 4.92 -8.43 -11.55
N LEU A 40 4.71 -7.16 -11.91
CA LEU A 40 4.59 -6.07 -10.94
C LEU A 40 3.30 -6.18 -10.12
N LYS A 41 2.17 -6.55 -10.73
CA LYS A 41 0.93 -6.84 -10.00
C LYS A 41 1.12 -7.94 -8.96
N ARG A 42 1.88 -8.99 -9.31
CA ARG A 42 2.25 -10.06 -8.36
C ARG A 42 3.15 -9.59 -7.22
N GLN A 43 4.04 -8.62 -7.46
CA GLN A 43 4.87 -8.04 -6.40
C GLN A 43 4.02 -7.25 -5.41
N ILE A 44 3.00 -6.52 -5.89
CA ILE A 44 2.05 -5.79 -5.05
C ILE A 44 1.18 -6.77 -4.25
N SER A 45 0.56 -7.77 -4.90
CA SER A 45 -0.40 -8.66 -4.25
C SER A 45 0.23 -9.68 -3.29
N ASN A 46 1.49 -10.08 -3.54
CA ASN A 46 2.23 -11.02 -2.70
C ASN A 46 3.32 -10.32 -1.88
N PHE A 47 3.13 -9.03 -1.59
CA PHE A 47 4.10 -8.27 -0.82
C PHE A 47 4.30 -8.91 0.56
N SER A 48 5.54 -8.93 1.03
CA SER A 48 5.87 -9.34 2.38
C SER A 48 6.98 -8.46 2.94
N ALA A 49 6.87 -8.14 4.22
CA ALA A 49 7.93 -7.50 4.98
C ALA A 49 9.17 -8.41 5.01
N LYS A 50 10.35 -7.81 4.98
CA LYS A 50 11.61 -8.50 5.20
C LYS A 50 11.84 -8.73 6.70
N GLU A 51 12.70 -9.67 7.02
CA GLU A 51 13.13 -9.90 8.40
C GLU A 51 13.77 -8.62 8.97
N ASN A 52 13.35 -8.23 10.18
CA ASN A 52 13.83 -7.03 10.88
C ASN A 52 13.61 -5.69 10.13
N GLU A 53 12.79 -5.66 9.08
CA GLU A 53 12.43 -4.43 8.38
C GLU A 53 11.64 -3.50 9.33
N LYS A 54 11.88 -2.19 9.26
CA LYS A 54 11.08 -1.22 10.02
C LYS A 54 9.81 -0.87 9.26
N PHE A 55 8.79 -0.40 9.98
CA PHE A 55 7.50 -0.04 9.38
C PHE A 55 7.64 0.96 8.21
N TYR A 56 8.42 2.02 8.39
CA TYR A 56 8.60 3.06 7.38
C TYR A 56 9.31 2.53 6.12
N GLU A 57 10.36 1.72 6.29
CA GLU A 57 11.09 1.07 5.18
C GLU A 57 10.19 0.10 4.40
N CYS A 58 9.37 -0.67 5.12
CA CYS A 58 8.38 -1.57 4.56
C CYS A 58 7.33 -0.82 3.74
N TRP A 59 6.84 0.31 4.26
CA TRP A 59 5.87 1.18 3.60
C TRP A 59 6.43 1.83 2.33
N GLU A 60 7.64 2.41 2.38
CA GLU A 60 8.28 3.01 1.21
C GLU A 60 8.44 1.98 0.08
N ARG A 61 8.91 0.77 0.41
CA ARG A 61 9.11 -0.30 -0.58
C ARG A 61 7.79 -0.78 -1.20
N TYR A 62 6.70 -0.74 -0.44
CA TYR A 62 5.37 -1.03 -0.97
C TYR A 62 4.88 0.06 -1.93
N MET A 63 5.09 1.33 -1.57
CA MET A 63 4.75 2.47 -2.43
C MET A 63 5.57 2.48 -3.72
N GLU A 64 6.87 2.12 -3.67
CA GLU A 64 7.69 1.93 -4.86
C GLU A 64 7.13 0.86 -5.80
N ALA A 65 6.63 -0.26 -5.27
CA ALA A 65 6.01 -1.32 -6.06
C ALA A 65 4.72 -0.85 -6.75
N ILE A 66 3.90 -0.05 -6.07
CA ILE A 66 2.71 0.59 -6.65
C ILE A 66 3.12 1.58 -7.75
N ASN A 67 4.10 2.44 -7.49
CA ASN A 67 4.60 3.45 -8.43
C ASN A 67 5.25 2.83 -9.67
N ALA A 68 5.84 1.64 -9.55
CA ALA A 68 6.36 0.89 -10.69
C ALA A 68 5.24 0.36 -11.60
N CYS A 69 4.00 0.28 -11.11
CA CYS A 69 2.83 -0.22 -11.85
C CYS A 69 1.63 0.74 -11.74
N PRO A 70 1.71 1.97 -12.29
CA PRO A 70 0.69 3.01 -12.10
C PRO A 70 -0.70 2.63 -12.66
N HIS A 71 -0.76 1.68 -13.60
CA HIS A 71 -1.99 1.11 -14.14
C HIS A 71 -2.30 -0.28 -13.56
N HIS A 72 -2.01 -0.49 -12.27
CA HIS A 72 -2.21 -1.78 -11.61
C HIS A 72 -3.68 -2.25 -11.59
N GLY A 73 -4.64 -1.32 -11.61
CA GLY A 73 -6.08 -1.63 -11.63
C GLY A 73 -6.65 -2.22 -10.33
N PHE A 74 -5.83 -2.38 -9.30
CA PHE A 74 -6.30 -2.65 -7.94
C PHE A 74 -7.00 -1.45 -7.32
N ASP A 75 -8.13 -1.71 -6.65
CA ASP A 75 -8.78 -0.73 -5.79
C ASP A 75 -7.92 -0.38 -4.58
N THR A 76 -8.10 0.84 -4.08
CA THR A 76 -7.40 1.36 -2.90
C THR A 76 -7.54 0.47 -1.66
N TRP A 77 -8.73 -0.07 -1.40
CA TRP A 77 -8.96 -0.96 -0.25
C TRP A 77 -8.14 -2.25 -0.36
N LEU A 78 -7.97 -2.77 -1.58
CA LEU A 78 -7.25 -4.00 -1.84
C LEU A 78 -5.73 -3.80 -1.70
N LEU A 79 -5.22 -2.65 -2.15
CA LEU A 79 -3.84 -2.24 -1.89
C LEU A 79 -3.53 -2.18 -0.40
N VAL A 80 -4.45 -1.63 0.39
CA VAL A 80 -4.28 -1.52 1.83
C VAL A 80 -4.38 -2.90 2.51
N SER A 81 -5.28 -3.77 2.03
CA SER A 81 -5.36 -5.17 2.50
C SER A 81 -4.07 -5.95 2.25
N TYR A 82 -3.52 -5.90 1.04
CA TYR A 82 -2.28 -6.60 0.70
C TYR A 82 -1.09 -6.10 1.52
N PHE A 83 -1.00 -4.78 1.74
CA PHE A 83 0.03 -4.23 2.60
C PHE A 83 -0.09 -4.80 4.01
N TYR A 84 -1.28 -4.71 4.62
CA TYR A 84 -1.51 -5.22 5.97
C TYR A 84 -1.19 -6.71 6.07
N ASP A 85 -1.67 -7.53 5.14
CA ASP A 85 -1.39 -8.98 5.15
C ASP A 85 0.10 -9.28 5.06
N GLY A 86 0.84 -8.51 4.27
CA GLY A 86 2.29 -8.62 4.10
C GLY A 86 3.14 -8.12 5.28
N MET A 87 2.58 -7.38 6.23
CA MET A 87 3.35 -6.88 7.39
C MET A 87 3.71 -7.99 8.38
N SER A 88 4.80 -7.78 9.11
CA SER A 88 5.16 -8.62 10.25
C SER A 88 4.16 -8.48 11.41
N SER A 89 4.06 -9.49 12.27
CA SER A 89 3.18 -9.45 13.44
C SER A 89 3.49 -8.27 14.36
N SER A 90 4.77 -7.92 14.54
CA SER A 90 5.16 -6.77 15.36
C SER A 90 4.72 -5.43 14.77
N MET A 91 4.74 -5.28 13.44
CA MET A 91 4.20 -4.08 12.78
C MET A 91 2.68 -3.98 12.92
N LYS A 92 1.97 -5.11 12.82
CA LYS A 92 0.51 -5.17 13.04
C LYS A 92 0.16 -4.73 14.46
N GLN A 93 0.88 -5.26 15.45
CA GLN A 93 0.71 -4.87 16.86
C GLN A 93 0.98 -3.37 17.08
N LEU A 94 2.06 -2.83 16.52
CA LEU A 94 2.35 -1.40 16.61
C LEU A 94 1.21 -0.54 16.06
N LEU A 95 0.66 -0.93 14.90
CA LEU A 95 -0.47 -0.24 14.30
C LEU A 95 -1.72 -0.30 15.18
N GLU A 96 -2.06 -1.49 15.69
CA GLU A 96 -3.19 -1.69 16.58
C GLU A 96 -3.06 -0.83 17.85
N THR A 97 -1.87 -0.77 18.47
CA THR A 97 -1.61 0.07 19.64
C THR A 97 -1.76 1.57 19.33
N MET A 98 -1.26 2.07 18.19
CA MET A 98 -1.45 3.49 17.82
C MET A 98 -2.93 3.86 17.61
N CYS A 99 -3.74 2.88 17.22
CA CYS A 99 -5.18 3.06 17.03
C CYS A 99 -5.98 2.96 18.34
N GLU A 100 -5.46 2.30 19.37
CA GLU A 100 -6.05 2.26 20.71
C GLU A 100 -5.77 3.54 21.52
N GLU A 101 -4.60 4.14 21.36
CA GLU A 101 -4.22 5.40 22.04
C GLU A 101 -4.99 6.63 21.56
N THR A 102 -5.78 6.51 20.49
CA THR A 102 -6.60 7.60 19.92
C THR A 102 -8.10 7.49 20.24
N SER A 103 -8.50 6.57 21.13
CA SER A 103 -9.89 6.42 21.61
C SER A 103 -10.17 7.12 22.94
#